data_AF-A0A015L5M7-F1
#
_entry.id   AF-A0A015L5M7-F1
#
_cell.length_a   1.000
_cell.length_b   1.000
_cell.length_c   1.000
_cell.angle_alpha   90.00
_cell.angle_beta   90.00
_cell.angle_gamma   90.00
#
_symmetry.space_group_name_H-M   'P 1'
#
loop_
_entity.id
_entity.type
_entity.pdbx_description
1 polymer ?
#
loop_
_entity_poly.entity_id
_entity_poly.type
_entity_poly.pdbx_seq_one_letter_code
_entity_poly.pdbx_strand_id
1 'polypeptide(L)' 'MLTDGGLKSIIVFLGTLTAAANKAIQVINTRENRHYEVDTFSEADLMINITSHQLVPKHYVLSDKEKKTC' A
#
# COMPACT_ATOMS: atom_id res chain seq x y z
N MET A 1 9.24 14.08 -17.71
CA MET A 1 10.01 13.70 -16.52
C MET A 1 9.06 13.09 -15.50
N LEU A 2 9.17 11.78 -15.27
CA LEU A 2 8.80 10.99 -14.08
C LEU A 2 8.85 9.50 -14.52
N THR A 3 9.99 9.05 -15.03
CA THR A 3 10.28 7.63 -15.26
C THR A 3 11.19 7.15 -14.14
N ASP A 4 10.67 7.22 -12.91
CA ASP A 4 11.32 6.72 -11.69
C ASP A 4 10.33 5.90 -10.84
N GLY A 5 9.29 5.36 -11.48
CA GLY A 5 8.19 4.67 -10.81
C GLY A 5 8.33 3.17 -10.89
N GLY A 6 8.68 2.52 -9.78
CA GLY A 6 8.53 1.08 -9.64
C GLY A 6 7.09 0.63 -9.91
N LEU A 7 6.93 -0.61 -10.37
CA LEU A 7 5.66 -1.29 -10.57
C LEU A 7 5.00 -1.54 -9.21
N LYS A 8 3.88 -0.86 -8.97
CA LYS A 8 3.04 -1.08 -7.79
C LYS A 8 1.98 -2.14 -8.08
N SER A 9 1.76 -3.06 -7.15
CA SER A 9 0.79 -4.13 -7.29
C SER A 9 0.00 -4.33 -6.00
N ILE A 10 -1.23 -4.81 -6.14
CA ILE A 10 -2.14 -5.08 -5.04
C ILE A 10 -2.49 -6.56 -5.09
N ILE A 11 -2.33 -7.26 -3.96
CA ILE A 11 -2.73 -8.66 -3.80
C ILE A 11 -3.86 -8.72 -2.78
N VAL A 12 -5.01 -9.25 -3.21
CA VAL A 12 -6.16 -9.51 -2.33
C VAL A 12 -6.22 -11.00 -2.03
N PHE A 13 -6.36 -11.38 -0.75
CA PHE A 13 -6.40 -12.78 -0.33
C PHE A 13 -7.60 -13.08 0.58
N LEU A 14 -8.02 -14.35 0.56
CA LEU A 14 -9.03 -14.90 1.45
C LEU A 14 -8.35 -15.48 2.70
N GLY A 15 -8.93 -15.23 3.87
CA GLY A 15 -8.43 -15.80 5.13
C GLY A 15 -7.10 -15.21 5.58
N THR A 16 -6.05 -16.02 5.68
CA THR A 16 -4.74 -15.59 6.19
C THR A 16 -3.60 -15.92 5.22
N LEU A 17 -2.63 -15.00 5.12
CA LEU A 17 -1.37 -15.27 4.44
C LEU A 17 -0.44 -16.11 5.32
N THR A 18 0.24 -17.07 4.72
CA THR A 18 1.25 -17.86 5.43
C THR A 18 2.45 -16.98 5.83
N ALA A 19 3.16 -17.37 6.90
CA ALA A 19 4.35 -16.66 7.34
C ALA A 19 5.45 -16.59 6.25
N ALA A 20 5.54 -17.63 5.41
CA ALA A 20 6.46 -17.65 4.27
C ALA A 20 6.09 -16.62 3.20
N ALA A 21 4.80 -16.52 2.86
CA ALA A 21 4.32 -15.52 1.88
C ALA A 21 4.54 -14.09 2.38
N ASN A 22 4.23 -13.82 3.66
CA ASN A 22 4.48 -12.50 4.27
C ASN A 22 5.96 -12.12 4.21
N LYS A 23 6.88 -13.04 4.50
CA LYS A 23 8.33 -12.81 4.37
C LYS A 23 8.74 -12.53 2.92
N ALA A 24 8.19 -13.26 1.96
CA ALA A 24 8.49 -13.04 0.55
C ALA A 24 8.08 -11.62 0.09
N ILE A 25 6.89 -11.17 0.48
CA ILE A 25 6.41 -9.80 0.20
C ILE A 25 7.33 -8.76 0.84
N GLN A 26 7.74 -8.95 2.09
CA GLN A 26 8.67 -8.05 2.77
C GLN A 26 10.01 -7.94 2.05
N VAL A 27 10.55 -9.06 1.55
CA VAL A 27 11.78 -9.08 0.75
C VAL A 27 11.57 -8.33 -0.56
N ILE A 28 10.44 -8.52 -1.24
CA ILE A 28 10.12 -7.81 -2.48
C ILE A 28 10.07 -6.29 -2.25
N ASN A 29 9.50 -5.84 -1.12
CA ASN A 29 9.37 -4.42 -0.78
C ASN A 29 10.63 -3.80 -0.15
N THR A 30 11.75 -4.53 -0.08
CA THR A 30 12.99 -3.95 0.45
C THR A 30 13.53 -2.84 -0.46
N ARG A 31 14.27 -1.91 0.15
CA ARG A 31 14.84 -0.72 -0.53
C ARG A 31 15.83 -1.02 -1.65
N GLU A 32 16.35 -2.25 -1.69
CA GLU A 32 17.21 -2.73 -2.76
C GLU A 32 16.41 -2.98 -4.04
N ASN A 33 15.11 -3.29 -3.89
CA ASN A 33 14.20 -3.60 -4.98
C ASN A 33 13.23 -2.44 -5.26
N ARG A 34 13.76 -1.24 -5.53
CA ARG A 34 12.96 -0.02 -5.80
C ARG A 34 12.03 -0.11 -7.03
N HIS A 35 12.13 -1.18 -7.80
CA HIS A 35 11.34 -1.39 -9.01
C HIS A 35 9.97 -2.00 -8.71
N TYR A 36 9.73 -2.55 -7.52
CA TYR A 36 8.48 -3.24 -7.20
C TYR A 36 7.99 -2.87 -5.80
N GLU A 37 6.70 -2.62 -5.69
CA GLU A 37 6.01 -2.41 -4.42
C GLU A 37 4.72 -3.24 -4.44
N VAL A 38 4.54 -4.07 -3.41
CA VAL A 38 3.42 -5.00 -3.29
C VAL A 38 2.67 -4.69 -2.01
N ASP A 39 1.42 -4.25 -2.16
CA ASP A 39 0.49 -4.08 -1.04
C ASP A 39 -0.43 -5.29 -0.95
N THR A 40 -0.69 -5.76 0.27
CA THR A 40 -1.60 -6.88 0.51
C THR A 40 -2.81 -6.46 1.34
N PHE A 41 -3.97 -6.98 0.96
CA PHE A 41 -5.24 -6.72 1.64
C PHE A 41 -6.01 -8.03 1.81
N SER A 42 -6.66 -8.19 2.96
CA SER A 42 -7.68 -9.23 3.11
C SER A 42 -8.93 -8.80 2.33
N GLU A 43 -9.61 -9.75 1.68
CA GLU A 43 -10.90 -9.47 1.03
C GLU A 43 -11.91 -8.88 2.03
N ALA A 44 -11.93 -9.40 3.27
CA ALA A 44 -12.86 -8.96 4.30
C ALA A 44 -12.70 -7.45 4.62
N ASP A 45 -11.48 -6.91 4.51
CA ASP A 45 -11.20 -5.49 4.77
C ASP A 45 -11.68 -4.58 3.64
N LEU A 46 -11.84 -5.14 2.42
CA LEU A 46 -12.21 -4.39 1.22
C LEU A 46 -13.69 -4.51 0.85
N MET A 47 -14.47 -5.34 1.55
CA MET A 47 -15.90 -5.53 1.27
C MET A 47 -16.71 -4.23 1.33
N ILE A 48 -16.28 -3.27 2.17
CA ILE A 48 -16.93 -1.97 2.33
C ILE A 48 -15.86 -0.88 2.26
N ASN A 49 -16.06 0.10 1.37
CA ASN A 49 -15.19 1.26 1.30
C ASN A 49 -15.39 2.19 2.52
N ILE A 50 -14.50 2.05 3.51
CA ILE A 50 -14.55 2.83 4.75
C ILE A 50 -14.39 4.34 4.54
N THR A 51 -13.83 4.79 3.41
CA THR A 51 -13.64 6.23 3.12
C THR A 51 -14.95 6.98 2.88
N SER A 52 -16.05 6.25 2.63
CA SER A 52 -17.38 6.82 2.45
C SER A 52 -18.21 6.85 3.74
N HIS A 53 -17.64 6.38 4.86
CA HIS A 53 -18.32 6.35 6.13
C HIS A 53 -18.44 7.77 6.74
N GLN A 54 -19.58 8.10 7.34
CA GLN A 54 -19.86 9.44 7.90
C GLN A 54 -18.81 9.90 8.93
N LEU A 55 -18.24 8.96 9.69
CA LEU A 55 -17.23 9.26 10.71
C LEU A 55 -15.80 9.39 10.16
N VAL A 56 -15.57 9.13 8.86
CA VAL A 56 -14.23 9.16 8.25
C VAL A 56 -14.09 10.43 7.41
N PRO A 57 -13.26 11.40 7.81
CA PRO A 57 -12.99 12.58 7.00
C PRO A 57 -12.14 12.24 5.77
N LYS A 58 -12.10 13.17 4.80
CA LYS A 58 -11.22 13.04 3.63
C LYS A 58 -9.76 13.30 4.05
N HIS A 59 -8.88 12.38 3.68
CA HIS A 59 -7.45 12.48 3.91
C HIS A 59 -6.74 12.86 2.60
N TYR A 60 -5.78 13.78 2.68
CA TYR A 60 -4.96 14.22 1.54
C TYR A 60 -3.50 13.93 1.82
N VAL A 61 -2.79 13.37 0.83
CA VAL A 61 -1.35 13.08 0.95
C VAL A 61 -0.57 14.36 0.69
N LEU A 62 0.30 14.72 1.64
CA LEU A 62 1.21 15.85 1.48
C LEU A 62 2.38 15.48 0.57
N SER A 63 2.77 16.40 -0.31
CA SER A 63 4.04 16.33 -1.04
C SER A 63 5.23 16.56 -0.12
N ASP A 64 6.42 16.16 -0.57
CA ASP A 64 7.66 16.37 0.18
C ASP A 64 7.94 17.84 0.51
N LYS A 65 7.49 18.77 -0.34
CA LYS A 65 7.66 20.22 -0.12
C LYS A 65 6.71 20.71 0.97
N GLU A 66 5.45 20.31 0.91
CA GLU A 66 4.43 20.66 1.89
C GLU A 66 4.81 20.11 3.27
N LYS A 67 5.25 18.84 3.32
CA LYS A 67 5.70 18.21 4.57
C LYS A 67 6.87 18.94 5.25
N LYS A 68 7.77 19.56 4.48
CA LYS A 68 8.92 20.31 5.02
C LYS A 68 8.56 21.69 5.57
N THR A 69 7.36 22.18 5.26
CA THR A 69 6.89 23.53 5.63
C THR A 69 5.93 23.50 6.83
N CYS A 70 5.50 22.30 7.24
CA CYS A 70 4.81 22.04 8.50
C CYS A 70 5.80 21.91 9.65
#